data_AF-A0A6G7X743-F1
#
_entry.id   AF-A0A6G7X743-F1
#
_cell.length_a   1.000
_cell.length_b   1.000
_cell.length_c   1.000
_cell.angle_alpha   90.00
_cell.angle_beta   90.00
_cell.angle_gamma   90.00
#
_symmetry.space_group_name_H-M   'P 1'
#
loop_
_entity.id
_entity.type
_entity.pdbx_description
1 polymer ?
#
loop_
_entity_poly.entity_id
_entity_poly.type
_entity_poly.pdbx_seq_one_letter_code
_entity_poly.pdbx_strand_id
1 'polypeptide(L)'
;MKSFFLLVLTLLSITELFSQDNYFRYNGGADVDFRCLARGSGGRALVHDTNNTLTLNYGNDFTGGVKIGSKLIINGYASMGVDIPTYTVGEGSRLYFRGVAANTDEMFIFKFNRDANKTDLRVNIGDDGDGDDRFVIGNTFSGTTDWRNFFVVLNNGRVGIGTEDPTEKLDVRGTISATEVKVQVLTGADHVFNTNYDLKPLSEVKAFVEENKHLPEIPSEKHMQENGLNVNEFQIKLLQKIEELTLYVIKQDEEIQKLKEALSEK
;
A
#
# COMPACT_ATOMS: atom_id res chain seq x y z
N MET A 1 -37.06 -16.10 -96.79
CA MET A 1 -37.58 -14.70 -96.77
C MET A 1 -37.86 -14.36 -95.32
N LYS A 2 -37.22 -13.29 -94.79
CA LYS A 2 -37.69 -12.32 -93.77
C LYS A 2 -38.53 -12.88 -92.61
N SER A 3 -38.30 -12.65 -91.32
CA SER A 3 -37.61 -11.63 -90.53
C SER A 3 -37.58 -12.18 -89.09
N PHE A 4 -36.47 -12.14 -88.36
CA PHE A 4 -36.04 -11.07 -87.46
C PHE A 4 -36.89 -10.90 -86.19
N PHE A 5 -36.23 -11.16 -85.04
CA PHE A 5 -36.47 -10.64 -83.68
C PHE A 5 -37.84 -10.96 -83.03
N LEU A 6 -37.94 -11.41 -81.77
CA LEU A 6 -37.33 -10.82 -80.58
C LEU A 6 -37.32 -11.87 -79.44
N LEU A 7 -36.17 -11.92 -78.78
CA LEU A 7 -35.89 -12.59 -77.52
C LEU A 7 -36.87 -12.12 -76.42
N VAL A 8 -37.70 -13.01 -75.88
CA VAL A 8 -38.25 -12.86 -74.53
C VAL A 8 -37.69 -14.00 -73.69
N LEU A 9 -36.39 -13.91 -73.45
CA LEU A 9 -35.73 -14.60 -72.35
C LEU A 9 -36.01 -13.77 -71.09
N THR A 10 -37.25 -13.83 -70.58
CA THR A 10 -37.48 -13.43 -69.20
C THR A 10 -36.82 -14.48 -68.35
N LEU A 11 -35.57 -14.20 -67.98
CA LEU A 11 -34.90 -14.74 -66.82
C LEU A 11 -35.96 -14.96 -65.74
N LEU A 12 -36.14 -16.20 -65.29
CA LEU A 12 -36.43 -16.40 -63.88
C LEU A 12 -35.24 -15.79 -63.15
N SER A 13 -35.30 -14.48 -62.86
CA SER A 13 -34.69 -14.00 -61.65
C SER A 13 -35.52 -14.66 -60.55
N ILE A 14 -35.10 -15.88 -60.16
CA ILE A 14 -35.12 -16.20 -58.76
C ILE A 14 -34.31 -15.06 -58.14
N THR A 15 -35.01 -14.00 -57.71
CA THR A 15 -34.55 -13.28 -56.55
C THR A 15 -34.54 -14.37 -55.49
N GLU A 16 -33.38 -14.96 -55.26
CA GLU A 16 -33.08 -15.33 -53.89
C GLU A 16 -33.27 -14.01 -53.15
N LEU A 17 -34.43 -13.88 -52.51
CA LEU A 17 -34.53 -13.05 -51.32
C LEU A 17 -33.46 -13.64 -50.42
N PHE A 18 -32.25 -13.07 -50.45
CA PHE A 18 -31.31 -13.25 -49.37
C PHE A 18 -32.01 -12.68 -48.15
N SER A 19 -32.72 -13.54 -47.43
CA SER A 19 -33.14 -13.29 -46.07
C SER A 19 -31.85 -12.98 -45.29
N GLN A 20 -31.69 -11.71 -44.95
CA GLN A 20 -30.59 -11.19 -44.14
C GLN A 20 -30.90 -11.39 -42.66
N ASP A 21 -31.30 -12.59 -42.24
CA ASP A 21 -31.87 -12.73 -40.91
C ASP A 21 -30.79 -12.97 -39.84
N ASN A 22 -30.42 -11.85 -39.23
CA ASN A 22 -29.99 -11.71 -37.85
C ASN A 22 -30.99 -12.42 -36.92
N TYR A 23 -30.84 -13.73 -36.70
CA TYR A 23 -31.82 -14.44 -35.90
C TYR A 23 -31.40 -14.59 -34.44
N PHE A 24 -32.42 -14.41 -33.61
CA PHE A 24 -32.47 -14.62 -32.19
C PHE A 24 -33.33 -15.85 -31.95
N ARG A 25 -32.79 -16.83 -31.23
CA ARG A 25 -33.56 -18.02 -30.87
C ARG A 25 -33.91 -17.96 -29.39
N TYR A 26 -35.20 -17.87 -29.10
CA TYR A 26 -35.78 -18.05 -27.78
C TYR A 26 -36.53 -19.38 -27.76
N ASN A 27 -36.12 -20.31 -26.90
CA ASN A 27 -36.64 -21.68 -26.88
C ASN A 27 -37.85 -21.87 -25.94
N GLY A 28 -38.32 -20.80 -25.28
CA GLY A 28 -39.37 -20.88 -24.26
C GLY A 28 -38.93 -21.41 -22.89
N GLY A 29 -37.65 -21.81 -22.75
CA GLY A 29 -37.01 -22.24 -21.50
C GLY A 29 -36.09 -21.19 -20.86
N ALA A 30 -36.11 -19.94 -21.36
CA ALA A 30 -35.33 -18.77 -20.92
C ALA A 30 -33.92 -18.55 -21.52
N ASP A 31 -33.51 -19.30 -22.54
CA ASP A 31 -32.27 -19.03 -23.28
C ASP A 31 -32.49 -18.14 -24.51
N VAL A 32 -31.45 -17.38 -24.89
CA VAL A 32 -31.46 -16.38 -25.96
C VAL A 32 -30.13 -16.35 -26.73
N ASP A 33 -30.19 -16.46 -28.06
CA ASP A 33 -29.08 -16.27 -29.01
C ASP A 33 -29.06 -14.84 -29.64
N PHE A 34 -27.87 -14.31 -29.95
CA PHE A 34 -27.69 -12.99 -30.57
C PHE A 34 -26.80 -13.02 -31.84
N ARG A 35 -27.29 -12.51 -32.99
CA ARG A 35 -26.47 -12.17 -34.18
C ARG A 35 -26.91 -10.87 -34.86
N CYS A 36 -25.96 -10.16 -35.49
CA CYS A 36 -26.08 -8.95 -36.30
C CYS A 36 -25.02 -8.94 -37.44
N LEU A 37 -25.37 -8.62 -38.69
CA LEU A 37 -24.47 -8.29 -39.82
C LEU A 37 -24.71 -6.85 -40.33
N ALA A 38 -23.74 -6.06 -40.82
CA ALA A 38 -22.31 -6.28 -41.12
C ALA A 38 -21.38 -5.56 -40.10
N ARG A 39 -20.21 -6.11 -39.73
CA ARG A 39 -19.42 -5.58 -38.59
C ARG A 39 -17.90 -5.60 -38.78
N GLY A 40 -17.30 -4.60 -39.45
CA GLY A 40 -15.85 -4.27 -39.37
C GLY A 40 -14.88 -5.47 -39.31
N SER A 41 -13.74 -5.35 -38.61
CA SER A 41 -12.85 -6.49 -38.31
C SER A 41 -12.89 -6.80 -36.80
N GLY A 42 -13.49 -7.85 -36.25
CA GLY A 42 -14.28 -8.99 -36.73
C GLY A 42 -14.11 -10.04 -35.60
N GLY A 43 -15.17 -10.52 -34.93
CA GLY A 43 -14.98 -11.43 -33.78
C GLY A 43 -16.26 -12.07 -33.23
N ARG A 44 -16.11 -13.23 -32.57
CA ARG A 44 -17.20 -14.03 -31.96
C ARG A 44 -17.28 -13.74 -30.46
N ALA A 45 -18.43 -13.26 -29.99
CA ALA A 45 -18.57 -12.80 -28.60
C ALA A 45 -18.61 -13.94 -27.57
N LEU A 46 -19.24 -15.07 -27.91
CA LEU A 46 -19.37 -16.28 -27.08
C LEU A 46 -19.06 -17.50 -27.95
N VAL A 47 -18.02 -18.27 -27.62
CA VAL A 47 -17.70 -19.54 -28.32
C VAL A 47 -17.27 -20.60 -27.32
N HIS A 48 -17.41 -21.88 -27.67
CA HIS A 48 -16.61 -22.91 -27.01
C HIS A 48 -15.20 -22.90 -27.62
N ASP A 49 -14.17 -23.06 -26.80
CA ASP A 49 -12.79 -23.17 -27.29
C ASP A 49 -12.34 -24.63 -27.52
N THR A 50 -11.05 -24.81 -27.85
CA THR A 50 -10.44 -26.13 -28.10
C THR A 50 -10.40 -27.04 -26.88
N ASN A 51 -10.61 -26.50 -25.68
CA ASN A 51 -10.62 -27.23 -24.41
C ASN A 51 -12.05 -27.43 -23.89
N ASN A 52 -13.08 -27.17 -24.71
CA ASN A 52 -14.49 -27.19 -24.32
C ASN A 52 -14.83 -26.20 -23.19
N THR A 53 -14.12 -25.09 -23.10
CA THR A 53 -14.44 -23.99 -22.18
C THR A 53 -15.32 -22.97 -22.90
N LEU A 54 -16.32 -22.42 -22.22
CA LEU A 54 -17.04 -21.25 -22.73
C LEU A 54 -16.10 -20.04 -22.67
N THR A 55 -15.61 -19.63 -23.83
CA THR A 55 -14.63 -18.56 -23.97
C THR A 55 -15.29 -17.31 -24.54
N LEU A 56 -15.07 -16.21 -23.84
CA LEU A 56 -15.48 -14.87 -24.24
C LEU A 56 -14.31 -14.25 -25.01
N ASN A 57 -14.55 -13.71 -26.22
CA ASN A 57 -13.50 -13.12 -27.06
C ASN A 57 -12.34 -14.07 -27.41
N TYR A 58 -12.65 -15.27 -27.90
CA TYR A 58 -11.64 -16.26 -28.25
C TYR A 58 -10.63 -15.72 -29.28
N GLY A 59 -9.34 -15.83 -28.97
CA GLY A 59 -8.25 -15.34 -29.83
C GLY A 59 -8.02 -13.82 -29.77
N ASN A 60 -8.66 -13.11 -28.83
CA ASN A 60 -8.59 -11.65 -28.69
C ASN A 60 -9.00 -10.89 -29.98
N ASP A 61 -9.92 -11.46 -30.78
CA ASP A 61 -10.32 -10.93 -32.09
C ASP A 61 -11.37 -9.80 -32.02
N PHE A 62 -11.95 -9.56 -30.83
CA PHE A 62 -12.83 -8.44 -30.55
C PHE A 62 -12.09 -7.31 -29.81
N THR A 63 -11.68 -6.29 -30.56
CA THR A 63 -11.04 -5.07 -30.05
C THR A 63 -11.89 -4.43 -28.96
N GLY A 64 -11.28 -4.20 -27.79
CA GLY A 64 -11.97 -3.66 -26.61
C GLY A 64 -12.63 -4.71 -25.70
N GLY A 65 -12.57 -5.99 -26.07
CA GLY A 65 -13.03 -7.10 -25.23
C GLY A 65 -14.55 -7.23 -25.12
N VAL A 66 -14.99 -8.22 -24.34
CA VAL A 66 -16.42 -8.48 -24.08
C VAL A 66 -16.81 -7.83 -22.76
N LYS A 67 -17.88 -7.02 -22.77
CA LYS A 67 -18.46 -6.43 -21.55
C LYS A 67 -19.48 -7.37 -20.96
N ILE A 68 -19.30 -7.76 -19.70
CA ILE A 68 -20.26 -8.59 -18.95
C ILE A 68 -21.10 -7.69 -18.04
N GLY A 69 -22.28 -7.28 -18.52
CA GLY A 69 -23.33 -6.61 -17.73
C GLY A 69 -22.85 -5.58 -16.69
N SER A 70 -23.63 -5.42 -15.62
CA SER A 70 -23.26 -4.63 -14.43
C SER A 70 -22.82 -5.49 -13.25
N LYS A 71 -23.02 -6.81 -13.32
CA LYS A 71 -22.72 -7.76 -12.24
C LYS A 71 -22.20 -9.06 -12.82
N LEU A 72 -21.06 -9.50 -12.32
CA LEU A 72 -20.52 -10.85 -12.53
C LEU A 72 -20.64 -11.60 -11.19
N ILE A 73 -21.38 -12.71 -11.18
CA ILE A 73 -21.50 -13.60 -10.02
C ILE A 73 -20.72 -14.88 -10.32
N ILE A 74 -19.76 -15.21 -9.46
CA ILE A 74 -18.94 -16.42 -9.58
C ILE A 74 -19.13 -17.24 -8.31
N ASN A 75 -19.79 -18.38 -8.44
CA ASN A 75 -19.97 -19.34 -7.34
C ASN A 75 -18.75 -20.30 -7.29
N GLY A 76 -17.57 -19.75 -7.05
CA GLY A 76 -16.29 -20.44 -7.13
C GLY A 76 -15.11 -19.48 -7.15
N TYR A 77 -14.03 -19.84 -7.84
CA TYR A 77 -12.83 -19.02 -7.98
C TYR A 77 -12.80 -18.25 -9.31
N ALA A 78 -12.17 -17.09 -9.29
CA ALA A 78 -11.81 -16.33 -10.48
C ALA A 78 -10.28 -16.26 -10.57
N SER A 79 -9.73 -16.56 -11.75
CA SER A 79 -8.29 -16.48 -12.02
C SER A 79 -8.05 -15.43 -13.11
N MET A 80 -6.96 -14.67 -12.97
CA MET A 80 -6.53 -13.65 -13.93
C MET A 80 -5.04 -13.84 -14.20
N GLY A 81 -4.65 -13.90 -15.47
CA GLY A 81 -3.27 -14.18 -15.87
C GLY A 81 -3.16 -15.34 -16.84
N VAL A 82 -1.93 -15.78 -17.05
CA VAL A 82 -1.62 -16.97 -17.86
C VAL A 82 -1.67 -18.23 -16.99
N ASP A 83 -2.31 -19.28 -17.50
CA ASP A 83 -2.41 -20.58 -16.80
C ASP A 83 -1.14 -21.44 -16.90
N ILE A 84 -0.20 -21.05 -17.77
CA ILE A 84 1.05 -21.78 -18.00
C ILE A 84 2.17 -21.12 -17.18
N PRO A 85 2.81 -21.85 -16.25
CA PRO A 85 3.90 -21.32 -15.44
C PRO A 85 5.19 -21.23 -16.28
N THR A 86 5.27 -20.27 -17.19
CA THR A 86 6.57 -19.86 -17.75
C THR A 86 7.23 -18.91 -16.78
N TYR A 87 8.45 -19.24 -16.34
CA TYR A 87 9.23 -18.34 -15.51
C TYR A 87 9.54 -17.06 -16.29
N THR A 88 8.91 -15.96 -15.90
CA THR A 88 9.16 -14.63 -16.48
C THR A 88 9.08 -13.59 -15.36
N VAL A 89 10.15 -12.81 -15.22
CA VAL A 89 10.19 -11.63 -14.33
C VAL A 89 9.32 -10.55 -14.95
N GLY A 90 8.46 -9.93 -14.14
CA GLY A 90 7.59 -8.87 -14.61
C GLY A 90 6.18 -8.92 -14.03
N GLU A 91 5.31 -8.14 -14.64
CA GLU A 91 3.93 -7.93 -14.19
C GLU A 91 3.00 -9.00 -14.75
N GLY A 92 2.11 -9.50 -13.92
CA GLY A 92 0.95 -10.29 -14.36
C GLY A 92 -0.20 -9.40 -14.80
N SER A 93 -1.36 -10.02 -15.04
CA SER A 93 -2.59 -9.30 -15.32
C SER A 93 -3.02 -8.42 -14.12
N ARG A 94 -3.59 -7.26 -14.44
CA ARG A 94 -4.10 -6.28 -13.48
C ARG A 94 -5.61 -6.40 -13.31
N LEU A 95 -6.09 -6.29 -12.07
CA LEU A 95 -7.48 -5.97 -11.77
C LEU A 95 -7.58 -4.47 -11.49
N TYR A 96 -8.24 -3.76 -12.40
CA TYR A 96 -8.43 -2.31 -12.31
C TYR A 96 -9.68 -1.95 -11.49
N PHE A 97 -9.55 -0.94 -10.64
CA PHE A 97 -10.65 -0.32 -9.90
C PHE A 97 -10.94 1.04 -10.53
N ARG A 98 -12.13 1.20 -11.11
CA ARG A 98 -12.55 2.46 -11.75
C ARG A 98 -13.51 3.22 -10.84
N GLY A 99 -13.36 4.54 -10.80
CA GLY A 99 -14.21 5.44 -10.01
C GLY A 99 -15.53 5.81 -10.70
N VAL A 100 -16.30 6.69 -10.05
CA VAL A 100 -17.58 7.21 -10.54
C VAL A 100 -17.43 8.29 -11.62
N ALA A 101 -16.23 8.87 -11.76
CA ALA A 101 -15.86 9.87 -12.76
C ALA A 101 -14.38 9.66 -13.17
N ALA A 102 -13.89 10.47 -14.12
CA ALA A 102 -12.47 10.49 -14.44
C ALA A 102 -11.69 11.02 -13.22
N ASN A 103 -11.06 10.12 -12.48
CA ASN A 103 -9.83 10.43 -11.76
C ASN A 103 -8.68 10.08 -12.70
N THR A 104 -7.64 10.91 -12.76
CA THR A 104 -6.50 10.69 -13.67
C THR A 104 -5.71 9.45 -13.30
N ASP A 105 -5.77 9.06 -12.02
CA ASP A 105 -4.83 8.12 -11.45
C ASP A 105 -5.42 6.71 -11.49
N GLU A 106 -4.63 5.76 -11.99
CA GLU A 106 -5.07 4.39 -12.15
C GLU A 106 -4.88 3.58 -10.87
N MET A 107 -5.95 3.05 -10.30
CA MET A 107 -5.87 2.08 -9.20
C MET A 107 -6.01 0.65 -9.70
N PHE A 108 -5.08 -0.22 -9.32
CA PHE A 108 -5.13 -1.63 -9.69
C PHE A 108 -4.35 -2.52 -8.72
N ILE A 109 -4.71 -3.79 -8.68
CA ILE A 109 -3.95 -4.84 -7.98
C ILE A 109 -3.42 -5.86 -8.99
N PHE A 110 -2.20 -6.34 -8.78
CA PHE A 110 -1.56 -7.30 -9.69
C PHE A 110 -0.45 -8.08 -9.00
N LYS A 111 -0.14 -9.24 -9.57
CA LYS A 111 1.02 -10.05 -9.18
C LYS A 111 2.26 -9.55 -9.91
N PHE A 112 3.39 -9.43 -9.22
CA PHE A 112 4.71 -9.19 -9.82
C PHE A 112 5.65 -10.34 -9.52
N ASN A 113 6.23 -10.95 -10.55
CA ASN A 113 7.28 -11.96 -10.39
C ASN A 113 8.64 -11.25 -10.31
N ARG A 114 9.28 -11.33 -9.14
CA ARG A 114 10.63 -10.78 -8.95
C ARG A 114 11.72 -11.73 -9.43
N ASP A 115 11.53 -13.01 -9.18
CA ASP A 115 12.51 -14.09 -9.43
C ASP A 115 11.82 -15.45 -9.28
N ALA A 116 12.53 -16.55 -9.51
CA ALA A 116 12.03 -17.91 -9.34
C ALA A 116 11.57 -18.10 -7.88
N ASN A 117 10.32 -18.53 -7.69
CA ASN A 117 9.66 -18.64 -6.38
C ASN A 117 9.66 -17.35 -5.54
N LYS A 118 9.79 -16.17 -6.16
CA LYS A 118 9.68 -14.86 -5.48
C LYS A 118 8.63 -14.00 -6.16
N THR A 119 7.61 -13.61 -5.42
CA THR A 119 6.45 -12.88 -5.94
C THR A 119 6.01 -11.81 -4.97
N ASP A 120 5.51 -10.71 -5.51
CA ASP A 120 4.78 -9.69 -4.78
C ASP A 120 3.31 -9.67 -5.24
N LEU A 121 2.39 -9.43 -4.32
CA LEU A 121 1.08 -8.88 -4.64
C LEU A 121 1.21 -7.36 -4.49
N ARG A 122 1.09 -6.62 -5.58
CA ARG A 122 1.27 -5.16 -5.60
C ARG A 122 -0.08 -4.48 -5.78
N VAL A 123 -0.28 -3.41 -5.02
CA VAL A 123 -1.42 -2.51 -5.13
C VAL A 123 -0.88 -1.17 -5.60
N ASN A 124 -1.36 -0.68 -6.75
CA ASN A 124 -1.13 0.68 -7.22
C ASN A 124 -2.21 1.58 -6.63
N ILE A 125 -1.80 2.59 -5.86
CA ILE A 125 -2.70 3.47 -5.12
C ILE A 125 -2.74 4.89 -5.68
N GLY A 126 -1.99 5.15 -6.75
CA GLY A 126 -1.80 6.44 -7.41
C GLY A 126 -0.64 6.38 -8.38
N ASP A 127 -0.48 7.38 -9.24
CA ASP A 127 0.65 7.49 -10.18
C ASP A 127 1.66 8.59 -9.82
N ASP A 128 1.30 9.48 -8.90
CA ASP A 128 2.17 10.44 -8.25
C ASP A 128 2.53 10.03 -6.80
N GLY A 129 3.38 10.81 -6.13
CA GLY A 129 3.96 10.49 -4.83
C GLY A 129 3.89 11.65 -3.85
N ASP A 130 2.86 12.48 -3.99
CA ASP A 130 2.65 13.74 -3.28
C ASP A 130 1.91 13.56 -1.93
N GLY A 131 1.13 12.50 -1.76
CA GLY A 131 0.42 12.15 -0.54
C GLY A 131 -1.10 12.21 -0.63
N ASP A 132 -1.68 12.50 -1.79
CA ASP A 132 -3.13 12.71 -1.94
C ASP A 132 -3.93 11.40 -2.16
N ASP A 133 -3.27 10.41 -2.74
CA ASP A 133 -3.80 9.11 -3.13
C ASP A 133 -3.58 8.07 -2.03
N ARG A 134 -4.61 7.26 -1.74
CA ARG A 134 -4.69 6.50 -0.48
C ARG A 134 -5.21 5.08 -0.62
N PHE A 135 -4.55 4.13 0.06
CA PHE A 135 -5.15 2.85 0.45
C PHE A 135 -5.63 2.90 1.89
N VAL A 136 -6.90 2.56 2.10
CA VAL A 136 -7.58 2.78 3.37
C VAL A 136 -8.30 1.51 3.83
N ILE A 137 -8.02 1.09 5.07
CA ILE A 137 -8.81 0.09 5.80
C ILE A 137 -9.63 0.82 6.85
N GLY A 138 -10.92 0.53 6.88
CA GLY A 138 -11.90 1.23 7.67
C GLY A 138 -13.22 0.49 7.77
N ASN A 139 -14.23 1.16 8.30
CA ASN A 139 -15.60 0.67 8.28
C ASN A 139 -16.64 1.79 8.08
N THR A 140 -17.81 1.41 7.60
CA THR A 140 -18.99 2.26 7.69
C THR A 140 -19.64 2.04 9.05
N PHE A 141 -19.92 3.12 9.78
CA PHE A 141 -20.54 2.99 11.11
C PHE A 141 -21.99 2.49 10.98
N SER A 142 -22.42 1.65 11.92
CA SER A 142 -23.78 1.10 11.90
C SER A 142 -24.82 2.21 11.97
N GLY A 143 -25.70 2.26 10.98
CA GLY A 143 -26.78 3.27 10.91
C GLY A 143 -26.36 4.61 10.30
N THR A 144 -25.13 4.75 9.79
CA THR A 144 -24.72 5.91 8.99
C THR A 144 -24.13 5.47 7.64
N THR A 145 -23.89 6.44 6.76
CA THR A 145 -23.12 6.25 5.52
C THR A 145 -21.66 6.68 5.66
N ASP A 146 -21.26 7.09 6.86
CA ASP A 146 -19.95 7.68 7.11
C ASP A 146 -18.91 6.58 7.20
N TRP A 147 -17.92 6.66 6.31
CA TRP A 147 -16.73 5.83 6.34
C TRP A 147 -15.74 6.35 7.38
N ARG A 148 -15.12 5.44 8.15
CA ARG A 148 -14.11 5.76 9.16
C ARG A 148 -12.80 5.06 8.84
N ASN A 149 -11.71 5.82 8.84
CA ASN A 149 -10.38 5.34 8.52
C ASN A 149 -9.68 4.79 9.79
N PHE A 150 -9.08 3.61 9.70
CA PHE A 150 -8.29 3.02 10.79
C PHE A 150 -6.82 2.88 10.42
N PHE A 151 -6.54 2.46 9.18
CA PHE A 151 -5.21 2.30 8.62
C PHE A 151 -5.17 2.96 7.25
N VAL A 152 -4.24 3.88 7.06
CA VAL A 152 -4.10 4.69 5.85
C VAL A 152 -2.67 4.53 5.34
N VAL A 153 -2.52 4.23 4.05
CA VAL A 153 -1.24 4.27 3.33
C VAL A 153 -1.36 5.31 2.24
N LEU A 154 -0.49 6.31 2.26
CA LEU A 154 -0.42 7.35 1.22
C LEU A 154 0.53 6.92 0.09
N ASN A 155 0.28 7.37 -1.14
CA ASN A 155 1.15 7.21 -2.32
C ASN A 155 2.59 7.73 -2.10
N ASN A 156 2.81 8.65 -1.15
CA ASN A 156 4.14 9.12 -0.71
C ASN A 156 4.87 8.16 0.26
N GLY A 157 4.27 7.01 0.57
CA GLY A 157 4.82 5.94 1.40
C GLY A 157 4.74 6.17 2.91
N ARG A 158 3.91 7.12 3.37
CA ARG A 158 3.60 7.27 4.80
C ARG A 158 2.43 6.37 5.20
N VAL A 159 2.47 5.86 6.43
CA VAL A 159 1.46 5.00 7.01
C VAL A 159 0.90 5.63 8.28
N GLY A 160 -0.42 5.82 8.32
CA GLY A 160 -1.16 6.31 9.47
C GLY A 160 -1.99 5.20 10.12
N ILE A 161 -1.94 5.11 11.46
CA ILE A 161 -2.86 4.29 12.27
C ILE A 161 -3.60 5.23 13.22
N GLY A 162 -4.93 5.33 13.05
CA GLY A 162 -5.75 6.30 13.80
C GLY A 162 -5.55 7.76 13.39
N THR A 163 -4.89 8.01 12.26
CA THR A 163 -4.76 9.33 11.63
C THR A 163 -4.88 9.20 10.12
N GLU A 164 -5.45 10.21 9.47
CA GLU A 164 -5.55 10.30 8.01
C GLU A 164 -4.37 11.04 7.38
N ASP A 165 -3.70 11.89 8.17
CA ASP A 165 -2.64 12.78 7.72
C ASP A 165 -1.34 12.46 8.49
N PRO A 166 -0.70 11.31 8.24
CA PRO A 166 0.54 10.95 8.90
C PRO A 166 1.64 11.99 8.59
N THR A 167 2.25 12.53 9.65
CA THR A 167 3.36 13.48 9.52
C THR A 167 4.71 12.77 9.41
N GLU A 168 4.79 11.55 9.92
CA GLU A 168 5.97 10.68 9.89
C GLU A 168 5.80 9.51 8.93
N LYS A 169 6.87 8.74 8.68
CA LYS A 169 6.80 7.52 7.86
C LYS A 169 5.81 6.49 8.44
N LEU A 170 5.77 6.38 9.76
CA LEU A 170 4.75 5.65 10.50
C LEU A 170 4.25 6.57 11.62
N ASP A 171 2.99 6.97 11.55
CA ASP A 171 2.32 7.81 12.56
C ASP A 171 1.18 7.01 13.20
N VAL A 172 1.25 6.83 14.52
CA VAL A 172 0.26 6.07 15.29
C VAL A 172 -0.36 6.97 16.35
N ARG A 173 -1.66 7.27 16.20
CA ARG A 173 -2.44 8.01 17.20
C ARG A 173 -3.08 7.04 18.19
N GLY A 174 -2.25 6.53 19.09
CA GLY A 174 -2.65 5.59 20.12
C GLY A 174 -1.47 4.89 20.78
N THR A 175 -1.74 3.80 21.48
CA THR A 175 -0.71 2.98 22.14
C THR A 175 -0.23 1.86 21.23
N ILE A 176 1.08 1.64 21.21
CA ILE A 176 1.69 0.47 20.56
C ILE A 176 2.03 -0.54 21.65
N SER A 177 1.47 -1.76 21.56
CA SER A 177 1.90 -2.89 22.38
C SER A 177 2.92 -3.72 21.61
N ALA A 178 4.10 -3.90 22.17
CA ALA A 178 5.20 -4.66 21.55
C ALA A 178 5.90 -5.51 22.61
N THR A 179 6.36 -6.70 22.21
CA THR A 179 7.17 -7.57 23.08
C THR A 179 8.60 -7.04 23.21
N GLU A 180 9.16 -6.49 22.13
CA GLU A 180 10.50 -5.90 22.09
C GLU A 180 10.52 -4.74 21.10
N VAL A 181 11.25 -3.67 21.43
CA VAL A 181 11.53 -2.55 20.53
C VAL A 181 13.04 -2.35 20.47
N LYS A 182 13.63 -2.65 19.31
CA LYS A 182 15.05 -2.39 19.04
C LYS A 182 15.21 -1.04 18.35
N VAL A 183 15.69 -0.05 19.10
CA VAL A 183 16.05 1.27 18.56
C VAL A 183 17.51 1.26 18.13
N GLN A 184 17.77 1.60 16.87
CA GLN A 184 19.15 1.68 16.36
C GLN A 184 19.79 3.01 16.81
N VAL A 185 20.87 2.90 17.58
CA VAL A 185 21.68 4.02 18.06
C VAL A 185 22.79 4.27 17.04
N LEU A 186 22.94 5.52 16.57
CA LEU A 186 24.00 5.88 15.63
C LEU A 186 25.29 6.35 16.34
N THR A 187 25.19 6.84 17.58
CA THR A 187 26.31 7.36 18.38
C THR A 187 26.12 7.04 19.86
N GLY A 188 27.13 6.48 20.53
CA GLY A 188 27.11 6.14 21.97
C GLY A 188 27.42 7.32 22.90
N ALA A 189 27.31 7.10 24.21
CA ALA A 189 27.51 8.12 25.25
C ALA A 189 28.90 8.10 25.93
N ASP A 190 29.75 7.11 25.68
CA ASP A 190 30.98 6.77 26.44
C ASP A 190 32.05 7.89 26.53
N HIS A 191 31.83 9.02 25.87
CA HIS A 191 32.73 10.18 25.87
C HIS A 191 32.89 10.84 27.25
N VAL A 192 32.02 10.53 28.22
CA VAL A 192 32.09 11.04 29.60
C VAL A 192 33.35 10.56 30.34
N PHE A 193 33.88 9.39 29.97
CA PHE A 193 35.07 8.82 30.59
C PHE A 193 36.39 9.31 29.97
N ASN A 194 36.34 10.25 29.02
CA ASN A 194 37.55 10.85 28.46
C ASN A 194 38.29 11.69 29.50
N THR A 195 39.62 11.69 29.47
CA THR A 195 40.46 12.43 30.44
C THR A 195 40.22 13.93 30.47
N ASN A 196 39.67 14.50 29.40
CA ASN A 196 39.37 15.93 29.27
C ASN A 196 37.86 16.22 29.38
N TYR A 197 37.06 15.30 29.92
CA TYR A 197 35.65 15.55 30.14
C TYR A 197 35.44 16.61 31.23
N ASP A 198 34.74 17.69 30.87
CA ASP A 198 34.42 18.79 31.77
C ASP A 198 33.24 18.40 32.68
N LEU A 199 33.53 17.61 33.71
CA LEU A 199 32.54 17.22 34.69
C LEU A 199 32.13 18.43 35.53
N LYS A 200 30.91 18.94 35.30
CA LYS A 200 30.36 20.10 36.00
C LYS A 200 30.47 19.94 37.54
N PRO A 201 30.81 20.99 38.29
CA PRO A 201 30.76 20.92 39.75
C PRO A 201 29.35 20.65 40.26
N LEU A 202 29.21 19.82 41.31
CA LEU A 202 27.90 19.54 41.93
C LEU A 202 27.17 20.80 42.43
N SER A 203 27.91 21.86 42.75
CA SER A 203 27.33 23.18 43.08
C SER A 203 26.60 23.82 41.90
N GLU A 204 27.15 23.70 40.69
CA GLU A 204 26.52 24.21 39.46
C GLU A 204 25.33 23.35 39.06
N VAL A 205 25.47 22.02 39.16
CA VAL A 205 24.35 21.10 38.92
C VAL A 205 23.20 21.40 39.90
N LYS A 206 23.51 21.63 41.17
CA LYS A 206 22.52 22.02 42.19
C LYS A 206 21.81 23.31 41.82
N ALA A 207 22.56 24.37 41.47
CA ALA A 207 21.96 25.64 41.05
C ALA A 207 21.04 25.46 39.84
N PHE A 208 21.47 24.68 38.85
CA PHE A 208 20.65 24.39 37.66
C PHE A 208 19.35 23.68 38.02
N VAL A 209 19.40 22.64 38.87
CA VAL A 209 18.22 21.88 39.28
C VAL A 209 17.26 22.72 40.12
N GLU A 210 17.79 23.59 41.00
CA GLU A 210 16.99 24.51 41.81
C GLU A 210 16.21 25.50 40.93
N GLU A 211 16.82 25.98 39.85
CA GLU A 211 16.22 26.95 38.92
C GLU A 211 15.30 26.28 37.88
N ASN A 212 15.73 25.19 37.26
CA ASN A 212 15.08 24.61 36.08
C ASN A 212 14.20 23.38 36.38
N LYS A 213 14.30 22.81 37.59
CA LYS A 213 13.54 21.61 38.03
C LYS A 213 13.75 20.34 37.19
N HIS A 214 14.82 20.27 36.41
CA HIS A 214 15.26 19.07 35.71
C HIS A 214 16.80 19.02 35.65
N LEU A 215 17.35 17.88 35.22
CA LEU A 215 18.80 17.73 35.04
C LEU A 215 19.29 18.47 33.79
N PRO A 216 20.54 18.97 33.78
CA PRO A 216 21.15 19.51 32.56
C PRO A 216 21.03 18.54 31.38
N GLU A 217 20.80 19.05 30.18
CA GLU A 217 20.66 18.32 28.89
C GLU A 217 19.45 17.39 28.75
N ILE A 218 18.80 17.02 29.86
CA ILE A 218 17.52 16.33 29.86
C ILE A 218 16.41 17.35 29.56
N PRO A 219 15.51 17.08 28.61
CA PRO A 219 14.41 17.99 28.30
C PRO A 219 13.49 18.19 29.50
N SER A 220 12.92 19.39 29.63
CA SER A 220 11.94 19.69 30.67
C SER A 220 10.62 18.95 30.43
N GLU A 221 9.82 18.77 31.48
CA GLU A 221 8.49 18.15 31.38
C GLU A 221 7.61 18.86 30.36
N LYS A 222 7.58 20.20 30.40
CA LYS A 222 6.83 21.02 29.45
C LYS A 222 7.27 20.76 28.01
N HIS A 223 8.59 20.70 27.76
CA HIS A 223 9.09 20.41 26.42
C HIS A 223 8.67 19.02 25.94
N MET A 224 8.73 18.01 26.81
CA MET A 224 8.32 16.62 26.49
C MET A 224 6.82 16.50 26.21
N GLN A 225 5.97 17.24 26.92
CA GLN A 225 4.53 17.26 26.67
C GLN A 225 4.17 17.95 25.35
N GLU A 226 4.88 19.03 25.00
CA GLU A 226 4.60 19.82 23.80
C GLU A 226 5.16 19.18 22.52
N ASN A 227 6.39 18.62 22.58
CA ASN A 227 7.14 18.20 21.39
C ASN A 227 7.34 16.67 21.32
N GLY A 228 6.92 15.94 22.35
CA GLY A 228 7.20 14.51 22.48
C GLY A 228 8.63 14.23 22.94
N LEU A 229 9.02 12.96 22.86
CA LEU A 229 10.31 12.47 23.32
C LEU A 229 10.94 11.57 22.27
N ASN A 230 12.16 11.90 21.84
CA ASN A 230 12.96 10.96 21.07
C ASN A 230 13.58 9.92 22.01
N VAL A 231 13.07 8.69 21.96
CA VAL A 231 13.51 7.60 22.84
C VAL A 231 15.01 7.31 22.71
N ASN A 232 15.56 7.39 21.48
CA ASN A 232 16.98 7.15 21.25
C ASN A 232 17.85 8.19 21.95
N GLU A 233 17.62 9.47 21.64
CA GLU A 233 18.37 10.58 22.21
C GLU A 233 18.23 10.63 23.74
N PHE A 234 17.01 10.39 24.24
CA PHE A 234 16.75 10.39 25.67
C PHE A 234 17.51 9.27 26.39
N GLN A 235 17.56 8.05 25.84
CA GLN A 235 18.31 6.95 26.44
C GLN A 235 19.82 7.22 26.45
N ILE A 236 20.36 7.82 25.39
CA ILE A 236 21.78 8.24 25.34
C ILE A 236 22.06 9.28 26.43
N LYS A 237 21.20 10.29 26.57
CA LYS A 237 21.35 11.32 27.60
C LYS A 237 21.22 10.75 29.01
N LEU A 238 20.29 9.82 29.24
CA LEU A 238 20.20 9.12 30.53
C LEU A 238 21.46 8.32 30.84
N LEU A 239 22.02 7.61 29.85
CA LEU A 239 23.28 6.90 30.01
C LEU A 239 24.42 7.87 30.39
N GLN A 240 24.53 9.00 29.69
CA GLN A 240 25.51 10.05 30.02
C GLN A 240 25.36 10.53 31.48
N LYS A 241 24.13 10.72 31.98
CA LYS A 241 23.92 11.13 33.39
C LYS A 241 24.26 10.03 34.39
N ILE A 242 24.09 8.75 34.03
CA ILE A 242 24.54 7.62 34.86
C ILE A 242 26.08 7.59 34.93
N GLU A 243 26.77 7.88 33.83
CA GLU A 243 28.23 7.94 33.79
C GLU A 243 28.77 9.13 34.61
N GLU A 244 28.18 10.32 34.48
CA GLU A 244 28.52 11.49 35.30
C GLU A 244 28.29 11.21 36.80
N LEU A 245 27.15 10.59 37.14
CA LEU A 245 26.86 10.18 38.51
C LEU A 245 27.92 9.21 39.05
N THR A 246 28.37 8.28 38.21
CA THR A 246 29.45 7.34 38.57
C THR A 246 30.75 8.08 38.86
N LEU A 247 31.12 9.10 38.06
CA LEU A 247 32.29 9.93 38.33
C LEU A 247 32.19 10.71 39.64
N TYR A 248 31.02 11.27 39.97
CA TYR A 248 30.84 11.93 41.28
C TYR A 248 30.97 10.94 42.44
N VAL A 249 30.43 9.73 42.31
CA VAL A 249 30.53 8.68 43.34
C VAL A 249 31.98 8.25 43.55
N ILE A 250 32.76 8.08 42.48
CA ILE A 250 34.20 7.77 42.57
C ILE A 250 34.93 8.88 43.33
N LYS A 251 34.72 10.16 42.95
CA LYS A 251 35.32 11.31 43.64
C LYS A 251 34.94 11.35 45.12
N GLN A 252 33.68 11.05 45.44
CA GLN A 252 33.20 11.02 46.81
C GLN A 252 33.83 9.89 47.64
N ASP A 253 33.99 8.68 47.08
CA ASP A 253 34.68 7.58 47.78
C ASP A 253 36.14 7.93 48.05
N GLU A 254 36.85 8.51 47.08
CA GLU A 254 38.23 8.98 47.27
C GLU A 254 38.36 10.00 48.42
N GLU A 255 37.42 10.95 48.51
CA GLU A 255 37.38 11.92 49.62
C GLU A 255 37.10 11.23 50.96
N ILE A 256 36.18 10.26 51.00
CA ILE A 256 35.86 9.50 52.21
C ILE A 256 37.08 8.70 52.69
N GLN A 257 37.84 8.08 51.79
CA GLN A 257 39.07 7.36 52.16
C GLN A 257 40.10 8.31 52.75
N LYS A 258 40.35 9.45 52.09
CA LYS A 258 41.27 10.50 52.62
C LYS A 258 40.85 10.98 54.01
N LEU A 259 39.55 11.16 54.24
CA LEU A 259 39.02 11.55 55.54
C LEU A 259 39.21 10.46 56.61
N LYS A 260 39.05 9.18 56.25
CA LYS A 260 39.28 8.04 57.16
C LYS A 260 40.75 7.89 57.54
N GLU A 261 41.65 7.98 56.56
CA GLU A 261 43.10 7.93 56.79
C GLU A 261 43.53 9.04 57.73
N ALA A 262 43.12 10.28 57.47
CA ALA A 262 43.41 11.44 58.32
C ALA A 262 42.84 11.31 59.75
N LEU A 263 41.76 10.53 59.94
CA LEU A 263 41.21 10.24 61.26
C LEU A 263 41.98 9.13 61.98
N SER A 264 42.55 8.17 61.25
CA SER A 264 43.33 7.06 61.79
C SER A 264 44.77 7.42 62.18
N GLU A 265 45.30 8.52 61.65
CA GLU A 265 46.63 9.05 61.99
C GLU A 265 46.64 10.01 63.20
N LYS A 266 45.48 10.24 63.83
CA LYS A 266 45.30 11.02 65.07
C LYS A 266 45.11 10.14 66.30
#